data_AF-A0A0V0ZI75-F1
#
_entry.id   AF-A0A0V0ZI75-F1
#
_cell.length_a   1.000
_cell.length_b   1.000
_cell.length_c   1.000
_cell.angle_alpha   90.00
_cell.angle_beta   90.00
_cell.angle_gamma   90.00
#
_symmetry.space_group_name_H-M   'P 1'
#
loop_
_entity.id
_entity.type
_entity.pdbx_description
1 polymer ?
#
loop_
_entity_poly.entity_id
_entity_poly.type
_entity_poly.pdbx_seq_one_letter_code
_entity_poly.pdbx_strand_id
1 'polypeptide(L)'
;MRKLRYHERKLLKKVDFINWQVDNNLHESKIMQRYRLKSHEEYTSYSKLSHEVRELARKIKELDPKDPFRVESSRLLIDKCYAIGLIPTRRGLDLCDSA
;
A
#
# COMPACT_ATOMS: atom_id res chain seq x y z
N MET A 1 -18.42 -10.24 -23.11
CA MET A 1 -18.24 -9.28 -24.23
C MET A 1 -17.68 -10.03 -25.44
N ARG A 2 -18.08 -9.66 -26.67
CA ARG A 2 -17.57 -10.33 -27.88
C ARG A 2 -16.08 -10.01 -28.09
N LYS A 3 -15.29 -11.00 -28.52
CA LYS A 3 -13.89 -10.78 -28.92
C LYS A 3 -13.83 -9.90 -30.17
N LEU A 4 -13.11 -8.77 -30.10
CA LEU A 4 -12.91 -7.86 -31.23
C LEU A 4 -12.04 -8.52 -32.32
N ARG A 5 -12.39 -8.29 -33.59
CA ARG A 5 -11.60 -8.69 -34.76
C ARG A 5 -10.33 -7.83 -34.85
N TYR A 6 -9.37 -8.26 -35.67
CA TYR A 6 -8.09 -7.56 -35.82
C TYR A 6 -8.24 -6.08 -36.19
N HIS A 7 -9.12 -5.76 -37.16
CA HIS A 7 -9.38 -4.39 -37.59
C HIS A 7 -10.05 -3.55 -36.49
N GLU A 8 -11.01 -4.13 -35.75
CA GLU A 8 -11.70 -3.49 -34.62
C GLU A 8 -10.70 -3.15 -33.50
N ARG A 9 -9.81 -4.07 -33.15
CA ARG A 9 -8.77 -3.85 -32.13
C ARG A 9 -7.73 -2.82 -32.57
N LYS A 10 -7.46 -2.70 -33.88
CA LYS A 10 -6.55 -1.69 -34.42
C LYS A 10 -7.11 -0.28 -34.27
N LEU A 11 -8.44 -0.12 -34.36
CA LEU A 11 -9.15 1.15 -34.13
C LEU A 11 -9.32 1.45 -32.63
N LEU A 12 -9.66 0.43 -31.84
CA LEU A 12 -9.97 0.55 -30.41
C LEU A 12 -8.78 0.17 -29.51
N LYS A 13 -7.61 0.77 -29.73
CA LYS A 13 -6.39 0.43 -28.95
C LYS A 13 -6.40 0.96 -27.50
N LYS A 14 -7.10 2.07 -27.26
CA LYS A 14 -7.17 2.72 -25.93
C LYS A 14 -8.42 2.32 -25.14
N VAL A 15 -9.31 1.52 -25.73
CA VAL A 15 -10.59 1.17 -25.14
C VAL A 15 -10.45 -0.21 -24.50
N ASP A 16 -10.21 -0.21 -23.19
CA ASP A 16 -10.35 -1.37 -22.33
C ASP A 16 -11.51 -1.09 -21.36
N PHE A 17 -12.57 -1.91 -21.44
CA PHE A 17 -13.76 -1.74 -20.62
C PHE A 17 -13.62 -2.32 -19.20
N ILE A 18 -12.54 -3.07 -18.95
CA ILE A 18 -12.31 -3.77 -17.68
C ILE A 18 -11.15 -3.12 -16.93
N ASN A 19 -10.09 -2.76 -17.63
CA ASN A 19 -8.88 -2.21 -17.03
C ASN A 19 -8.68 -0.76 -17.46
N TRP A 20 -9.19 0.18 -16.66
CA TRP A 20 -8.89 1.60 -16.85
C TRP A 20 -7.60 1.96 -16.12
N GLN A 21 -6.71 2.75 -16.74
CA GLN A 21 -5.39 3.07 -16.15
C GLN A 21 -5.46 3.80 -14.80
N VAL A 22 -6.56 4.49 -14.54
CA VAL A 22 -6.79 5.22 -13.28
C VAL A 22 -7.31 4.28 -12.18
N ASP A 23 -7.88 3.14 -12.57
CA ASP A 23 -8.53 2.21 -11.63
C ASP A 23 -7.55 1.12 -11.20
N ASN A 24 -7.15 1.14 -9.93
CA ASN A 24 -6.39 0.03 -9.33
C ASN A 24 -7.29 -1.16 -8.93
N ASN A 25 -8.51 -1.23 -9.48
CA ASN A 25 -9.56 -2.18 -9.10
C ASN A 25 -9.13 -3.65 -9.23
N LEU A 26 -8.31 -3.98 -10.23
CA LEU A 26 -7.82 -5.34 -10.43
C LEU A 26 -6.86 -5.78 -9.32
N HIS A 27 -6.03 -4.86 -8.80
CA HIS A 27 -5.12 -5.17 -7.70
C HIS A 27 -5.90 -5.37 -6.41
N GLU A 28 -6.83 -4.45 -6.14
CA GLU A 28 -7.69 -4.52 -4.97
C GLU A 28 -8.53 -5.81 -4.95
N SER A 29 -9.24 -6.12 -6.04
CA SER A 29 -10.04 -7.36 -6.12
C SER A 29 -9.19 -8.61 -5.87
N LYS A 30 -7.95 -8.64 -6.36
CA LYS A 30 -7.02 -9.75 -6.08
C LYS A 30 -6.67 -9.86 -4.60
N ILE A 31 -6.44 -8.73 -3.92
CA ILE A 31 -6.13 -8.70 -2.47
C ILE A 31 -7.36 -9.12 -1.67
N MET A 32 -8.53 -8.56 -1.98
CA MET A 32 -9.79 -8.92 -1.33
C MET A 32 -10.08 -10.41 -1.47
N GLN A 33 -9.86 -11.01 -2.65
CA GLN A 33 -10.02 -12.45 -2.85
C GLN A 33 -8.97 -13.27 -2.09
N ARG A 34 -7.70 -12.84 -2.10
CA ARG A 34 -6.60 -13.55 -1.42
C ARG A 34 -6.82 -13.63 0.08
N TYR A 35 -7.20 -12.52 0.70
CA TYR A 35 -7.38 -12.41 2.15
C TYR A 35 -8.84 -12.54 2.61
N ARG A 36 -9.77 -12.78 1.67
CA ARG A 36 -11.21 -12.95 1.92
C ARG A 36 -11.83 -11.78 2.70
N LEU A 37 -11.47 -10.56 2.32
CA LEU A 37 -12.04 -9.33 2.88
C LEU A 37 -13.53 -9.25 2.50
N LYS A 38 -14.36 -8.81 3.45
CA LYS A 38 -15.82 -8.83 3.26
C LYS A 38 -16.32 -7.60 2.53
N SER A 39 -15.67 -6.47 2.74
CA SER A 39 -16.07 -5.18 2.17
C SER A 39 -14.89 -4.42 1.58
N HIS A 40 -15.20 -3.57 0.60
CA HIS A 40 -14.28 -2.59 0.03
C HIS A 40 -13.80 -1.56 1.08
N GLU A 41 -14.65 -1.25 2.05
CA GLU A 41 -14.35 -0.33 3.16
C GLU A 41 -13.24 -0.86 4.07
N GLU A 42 -13.23 -2.18 4.35
CA GLU A 42 -12.15 -2.82 5.12
C GLU A 42 -10.82 -2.65 4.40
N TYR A 43 -10.76 -2.99 3.10
CA TYR A 43 -9.54 -2.81 2.29
C TYR A 43 -9.06 -1.35 2.29
N THR A 44 -9.99 -0.42 2.04
CA THR A 44 -9.68 1.01 1.99
C THR A 44 -9.15 1.51 3.33
N SER A 45 -9.74 1.05 4.44
CA SER A 45 -9.30 1.39 5.80
C SER A 45 -7.88 0.89 6.07
N TYR A 46 -7.58 -0.36 5.73
CA TYR A 46 -6.23 -0.92 5.89
C TYR A 46 -5.20 -0.23 4.99
N SER A 47 -5.57 0.07 3.74
CA SER A 47 -4.70 0.78 2.80
C SER A 47 -4.36 2.18 3.32
N LYS A 48 -5.36 2.93 3.80
CA LYS A 48 -5.16 4.24 4.43
C LYS A 48 -4.26 4.15 5.65
N LEU A 49 -4.52 3.21 6.55
CA LEU A 49 -3.70 3.01 7.75
C LEU A 49 -2.23 2.70 7.39
N SER A 50 -1.99 1.83 6.41
CA SER A 50 -0.62 1.54 5.95
C SER A 50 0.07 2.78 5.38
N HIS A 51 -0.67 3.62 4.65
CA HIS A 51 -0.16 4.89 4.15
C HIS A 51 0.21 5.85 5.29
N GLU A 52 -0.63 5.99 6.31
CA GLU A 52 -0.34 6.85 7.47
C GLU A 52 0.91 6.39 8.23
N VAL A 53 1.10 5.07 8.39
CA VAL A 53 2.30 4.51 9.00
C VAL A 53 3.56 4.83 8.19
N ARG A 54 3.50 4.66 6.86
CA ARG A 54 4.60 5.00 5.94
C ARG A 54 4.93 6.49 5.96
N GLU A 55 3.90 7.35 5.91
CA GLU A 55 4.07 8.81 6.01
C GLU A 55 4.69 9.23 7.35
N LEU A 56 4.27 8.63 8.45
CA LEU A 56 4.87 8.88 9.76
C LEU A 56 6.34 8.45 9.78
N ALA A 57 6.67 7.27 9.24
CA ALA A 57 8.05 6.80 9.12
C ALA A 57 8.93 7.76 8.30
N ARG A 58 8.41 8.29 7.18
CA ARG A 58 9.13 9.28 6.35
C ARG A 58 9.35 10.60 7.08
N LYS A 59 8.34 11.13 7.75
CA LYS A 59 8.47 12.35 8.56
C LYS A 59 9.52 12.21 9.66
N ILE A 60 9.56 11.05 10.32
CA ILE A 60 10.60 10.77 11.34
C ILE A 60 11.99 10.69 10.69
N LYS A 61 12.08 10.14 9.47
CA LYS A 61 13.34 10.04 8.72
C LYS A 61 13.90 11.41 8.28
N GLU A 62 13.02 12.38 8.01
CA GLU A 62 13.36 13.76 7.64
C GLU A 62 13.93 14.60 8.79
N LEU A 63 13.67 14.22 10.05
CA LEU A 63 14.23 14.91 11.24
C LEU A 63 15.75 14.77 11.33
N ASP A 64 16.41 15.67 12.07
CA ASP A 64 17.86 15.58 12.28
C ASP A 64 18.23 14.27 13.01
N PRO A 65 19.26 13.52 12.58
CA PRO A 65 19.71 12.29 13.24
C PRO A 65 20.09 12.45 14.71
N LYS A 66 20.46 13.66 15.16
CA LYS A 66 20.86 13.97 16.54
C LYS A 66 19.69 14.37 17.43
N ASP A 67 18.50 14.57 16.86
CA ASP A 67 17.31 14.93 17.63
C ASP A 67 16.88 13.74 18.51
N PRO A 68 16.81 13.91 19.86
CA PRO A 68 16.31 12.88 20.76
C PRO A 68 14.90 12.39 20.40
N PHE A 69 14.04 13.27 19.87
CA PHE A 69 12.68 12.93 19.49
C PHE A 69 12.64 11.92 18.34
N ARG A 70 13.56 12.03 17.38
CA ARG A 70 13.69 11.08 16.27
C ARG A 70 14.02 9.68 16.80
N VAL A 71 14.93 9.57 17.76
CA VAL A 71 15.36 8.30 18.35
C VAL A 71 14.21 7.63 19.09
N GLU A 72 13.51 8.39 19.93
CA GLU A 72 12.38 7.87 20.71
C GLU A 72 11.21 7.47 19.80
N SER A 73 10.80 8.35 18.88
CA SER A 73 9.68 8.10 17.97
C SER A 73 9.95 6.93 17.03
N SER A 74 11.18 6.79 16.52
CA SER A 74 11.57 5.64 15.70
C SER A 74 11.43 4.34 16.49
N ARG A 75 11.89 4.33 17.74
CA ARG A 75 11.80 3.15 18.61
C ARG A 75 10.36 2.74 18.85
N LEU A 76 9.51 3.70 19.22
CA LEU A 76 8.09 3.47 19.49
C LEU A 76 7.35 2.91 18.27
N LEU A 77 7.61 3.46 17.09
CA LEU A 77 6.99 3.00 15.85
C LEU A 77 7.42 1.56 15.51
N ILE A 78 8.72 1.29 15.56
CA ILE A 78 9.29 -0.04 15.26
C ILE A 78 8.75 -1.08 16.26
N ASP A 79 8.72 -0.76 17.55
CA ASP A 79 8.23 -1.68 18.58
C ASP A 79 6.76 -2.01 18.39
N LYS A 80 5.92 -1.01 18.06
CA LYS A 80 4.50 -1.21 17.81
C LYS A 80 4.26 -2.04 16.55
N CYS A 81 4.95 -1.75 15.45
CA CYS A 81 4.84 -2.51 14.21
C CYS A 81 5.31 -3.96 14.37
N TYR A 82 6.38 -4.20 15.13
CA TYR A 82 6.84 -5.54 15.44
C TYR A 82 5.87 -6.29 16.35
N ALA A 83 5.33 -5.64 17.39
CA ALA A 83 4.37 -6.26 18.30
C ALA A 83 3.07 -6.69 17.60
N ILE A 84 2.63 -5.94 16.59
CA ILE A 84 1.48 -6.28 15.75
C ILE A 84 1.82 -7.36 14.70
N GLY A 85 3.11 -7.60 14.44
CA GLY A 85 3.58 -8.57 13.45
C GLY A 85 3.62 -8.04 12.01
N LEU A 86 3.56 -6.71 11.82
CA LEU A 86 3.66 -6.08 10.51
C LEU A 86 5.08 -6.20 9.93
N ILE A 87 6.10 -6.20 10.80
CA ILE A 87 7.51 -6.23 10.42
C ILE A 87 8.19 -7.45 11.07
N PRO A 88 9.03 -8.20 10.35
CA PRO A 88 9.66 -9.41 10.88
C PRO A 88 10.79 -9.14 11.88
N THR A 89 11.42 -7.96 11.88
CA THR A 89 12.56 -7.64 12.77
C THR A 89 12.59 -6.17 13.19
N ARG A 90 13.15 -5.86 14.37
CA ARG A 90 13.32 -4.50 14.89
C ARG A 90 14.54 -3.74 14.35
N ARG A 91 15.04 -4.10 13.16
CA ARG A 91 16.36 -3.66 12.68
C ARG A 91 16.42 -2.19 12.24
N GLY A 92 15.32 -1.62 11.76
CA GLY A 92 15.35 -0.24 11.27
C GLY A 92 14.00 0.29 10.79
N LEU A 93 13.94 1.62 10.72
CA LEU A 93 12.75 2.38 10.30
C LEU A 93 12.42 2.18 8.82
N ASP A 94 13.39 1.80 8.00
CA ASP A 94 13.18 1.52 6.56
C ASP A 94 12.21 0.36 6.32
N LEU A 95 12.11 -0.57 7.28
CA LEU A 95 11.14 -1.66 7.23
C LEU A 95 9.70 -1.18 7.47
N CYS A 96 9.52 -0.05 8.17
CA CYS A 96 8.21 0.56 8.36
C CYS A 96 7.73 1.34 7.12
N ASP A 97 8.66 1.91 6.33
CA ASP A 97 8.34 2.63 5.09
C ASP A 97 7.98 1.67 3.92
N SER A 98 8.42 0.42 4.01
CA SER A 98 8.15 -0.63 3.02
C SER A 98 6.95 -1.53 3.39
N ALA A 99 6.25 -1.22 4.48
CA ALA A 99 5.13 -2.00 5.01
C ALA A 99 3.75 -1.63 4.41
#